data_AF-A0A7C3Y4V5-F1
#
_entry.id   AF-A0A7C3Y4V5-F1
#
_cell.length_a   1.000
_cell.length_b   1.000
_cell.length_c   1.000
_cell.angle_alpha   90.00
_cell.angle_beta   90.00
_cell.angle_gamma   90.00
#
_symmetry.space_group_name_H-M   'P 1'
#
loop_
_entity.id
_entity.type
_entity.pdbx_description
1 polymer ?
#
loop_
_entity_poly.entity_id
_entity_poly.type
_entity_poly.pdbx_seq_one_letter_code
_entity_poly.pdbx_strand_id
1 'polypeptide(L)'
;MPHSNVPGLEKYEQRIAERLLEIESTPTGKPMVEWVRKHKPKIVLGSPITGAGFTYPWPLDYIVIAPIPDDEWLRGALAHELTHLIEYGGPGTVFGSLEQERRATWVSAKIWAEYPPDDPTPPQQRPGYFEKAGWVLDQPPDKVRQIIRDTWGDFYKTLPELQPGHWPWQQLAAGWPQIVFAIRLLLHR
;
A
#
# COMPACT_ATOMS: atom_id res chain seq x y z
N MET A 1 -19.83 -11.92 6.00
CA MET A 1 -19.13 -12.45 4.82
C MET A 1 -18.43 -13.74 5.23
N PRO A 2 -18.31 -14.76 4.36
CA PRO A 2 -17.70 -16.02 4.74
C PRO A 2 -16.20 -15.84 5.07
N HIS A 3 -15.79 -16.50 6.15
CA HIS A 3 -14.39 -16.63 6.52
C HIS A 3 -13.66 -17.59 5.58
N SER A 4 -12.36 -17.40 5.40
CA SER A 4 -11.54 -18.22 4.51
C SER A 4 -11.30 -19.64 5.05
N ASN A 5 -11.13 -20.61 4.14
CA ASN A 5 -10.64 -21.95 4.46
C ASN A 5 -9.14 -22.12 4.19
N VAL A 6 -8.43 -21.03 3.86
CA VAL A 6 -7.00 -21.06 3.55
C VAL A 6 -6.18 -21.18 4.83
N PRO A 7 -5.30 -22.20 4.95
CA PRO A 7 -4.49 -22.41 6.15
C PRO A 7 -3.68 -21.17 6.57
N GLY A 8 -3.88 -20.72 7.81
CA GLY A 8 -3.24 -19.55 8.40
C GLY A 8 -3.86 -18.20 8.03
N LEU A 9 -4.92 -18.18 7.21
CA LEU A 9 -5.65 -16.98 6.78
C LEU A 9 -7.16 -17.05 7.09
N GLU A 10 -7.58 -17.99 7.93
CA GLU A 10 -8.99 -18.31 8.19
C GLU A 10 -9.76 -17.13 8.81
N LYS A 11 -9.07 -16.28 9.56
CA LYS A 11 -9.68 -15.10 10.19
C LYS A 11 -10.04 -13.99 9.20
N TYR A 12 -9.49 -14.01 7.99
CA TYR A 12 -9.76 -12.99 6.98
C TYR A 12 -11.01 -13.35 6.19
N GLU A 13 -11.65 -12.32 5.63
CA GLU A 13 -12.68 -12.49 4.62
C GLU A 13 -12.12 -13.30 3.43
N GLN A 14 -12.93 -14.21 2.89
CA GLN A 14 -12.51 -15.10 1.79
C GLN A 14 -11.81 -14.35 0.65
N ARG A 15 -12.37 -13.22 0.19
CA ARG A 15 -11.82 -12.44 -0.92
C ARG A 15 -10.44 -11.84 -0.61
N ILE A 16 -10.23 -11.40 0.64
CA ILE A 16 -8.91 -10.94 1.09
C ILE A 16 -7.93 -12.12 1.11
N ALA A 17 -8.35 -13.26 1.65
CA ALA A 17 -7.49 -14.43 1.74
C ALA A 17 -7.07 -14.99 0.37
N GLU A 18 -7.97 -14.98 -0.61
CA GLU A 18 -7.67 -15.35 -1.99
C GLU A 18 -6.64 -14.40 -2.61
N ARG A 19 -6.77 -13.08 -2.40
CA ARG A 19 -5.75 -12.12 -2.87
C ARG A 19 -4.42 -12.26 -2.14
N LEU A 20 -4.42 -12.61 -0.85
CA LEU A 20 -3.19 -12.94 -0.12
C LEU A 20 -2.50 -14.17 -0.70
N LEU A 21 -3.25 -15.19 -1.14
CA LEU A 21 -2.66 -16.36 -1.83
C LEU A 21 -2.04 -15.99 -3.18
N GLU A 22 -2.70 -15.11 -3.94
CA GLU A 22 -2.12 -14.60 -5.20
C GLU A 22 -0.86 -13.79 -4.98
N ILE A 23 -0.81 -12.98 -3.92
CA ILE A 23 0.40 -12.27 -3.52
C ILE A 23 1.49 -13.29 -3.13
N GLU A 24 1.15 -14.31 -2.34
CA GLU A 24 2.08 -15.34 -1.87
C GLU A 24 2.71 -16.16 -2.99
N SER A 25 2.03 -16.32 -4.13
CA SER A 25 2.55 -17.05 -5.29
C SER A 25 3.67 -16.31 -6.01
N THR A 26 3.91 -15.04 -5.68
CA THR A 26 4.99 -14.21 -6.24
C THR A 26 6.23 -14.19 -5.32
N PRO A 27 7.46 -14.15 -5.88
CA PRO A 27 8.68 -14.00 -5.08
C PRO A 27 8.68 -12.78 -4.15
N THR A 28 8.16 -11.64 -4.63
CA THR A 28 8.08 -10.40 -3.83
C THR A 28 7.02 -10.51 -2.73
N GLY A 29 5.86 -11.10 -3.02
CA GLY A 29 4.74 -11.16 -2.09
C GLY A 29 4.82 -12.27 -1.04
N LYS A 30 5.52 -13.37 -1.32
CA LYS A 30 5.70 -14.48 -0.37
C LYS A 30 6.13 -14.04 1.05
N PRO A 31 7.24 -13.30 1.25
CA PRO A 31 7.66 -12.88 2.59
C PRO A 31 6.65 -11.94 3.27
N MET A 32 5.87 -11.16 2.50
CA MET A 32 4.82 -10.30 3.05
C MET A 32 3.69 -11.15 3.64
N VAL A 33 3.32 -12.21 2.94
CA VAL A 33 2.20 -13.07 3.32
C VAL A 33 2.60 -14.03 4.46
N GLU A 34 3.87 -14.42 4.54
CA GLU A 34 4.45 -15.06 5.73
C GLU A 34 4.39 -14.12 6.96
N TRP A 35 4.70 -12.84 6.79
CA TRP A 35 4.56 -11.84 7.85
C TRP A 35 3.11 -11.71 8.32
N VAL A 36 2.14 -11.72 7.39
CA VAL A 36 0.70 -11.68 7.70
C VAL A 36 0.25 -12.89 8.52
N ARG A 37 0.74 -14.10 8.19
CA ARG A 37 0.44 -15.31 8.99
C ARG A 37 1.01 -15.24 10.40
N LYS A 38 2.22 -14.69 10.54
CA LYS A 38 2.91 -14.56 11.83
C LYS A 38 2.27 -13.49 12.73
N HIS A 39 2.06 -12.29 12.21
CA HIS A 39 1.64 -11.13 13.01
C HIS A 39 0.13 -10.94 13.05
N LYS A 40 -0.60 -11.55 12.11
CA LYS A 40 -2.06 -11.54 12.07
C LYS A 40 -2.61 -10.11 12.20
N PRO A 41 -2.23 -9.14 11.33
CA PRO A 41 -2.82 -7.80 11.35
C PRO A 41 -4.33 -7.85 11.10
N LYS A 42 -5.07 -6.81 11.47
CA LYS A 42 -6.48 -6.71 11.10
C LYS A 42 -6.57 -6.18 9.65
N ILE A 43 -7.28 -6.85 8.77
CA ILE A 43 -7.48 -6.42 7.37
C ILE A 43 -8.96 -6.58 7.05
N VAL A 44 -9.62 -5.51 6.61
CA VAL A 44 -11.05 -5.53 6.27
C VAL A 44 -11.34 -4.78 4.99
N LEU A 45 -12.42 -5.19 4.31
CA LEU A 45 -13.06 -4.35 3.29
C LEU A 45 -13.98 -3.34 3.98
N GLY A 46 -13.86 -2.05 3.62
CA GLY A 46 -14.62 -0.98 4.27
C GLY A 46 -14.38 0.38 3.61
N SER A 47 -14.67 1.46 4.33
CA SER A 47 -14.43 2.82 3.84
C SER A 47 -13.12 3.36 4.43
N PRO A 48 -12.01 3.39 3.68
CA PRO A 48 -10.79 4.02 4.15
C PRO A 48 -10.97 5.54 4.26
N ILE A 49 -10.13 6.20 5.07
CA ILE A 49 -10.18 7.66 5.26
C ILE A 49 -9.81 8.39 3.96
N THR A 50 -8.96 7.77 3.13
CA THR A 50 -8.51 8.29 1.84
C THR A 50 -8.15 7.14 0.90
N GLY A 51 -8.17 7.39 -0.41
CA GLY A 51 -7.68 6.45 -1.42
C GLY A 51 -8.44 5.13 -1.53
N ALA A 52 -7.77 4.15 -2.14
CA ALA A 52 -8.26 2.77 -2.32
C ALA A 52 -8.00 1.88 -1.08
N GLY A 53 -7.09 2.30 -0.20
CA GLY A 53 -6.73 1.61 1.02
C GLY A 53 -6.14 2.60 2.03
N PHE A 54 -6.13 2.21 3.29
CA PHE A 54 -5.47 2.95 4.35
C PHE A 54 -4.95 2.02 5.44
N THR A 55 -3.69 2.22 5.81
CA THR A 55 -3.00 1.51 6.89
C THR A 55 -2.91 2.38 8.13
N TYR A 56 -3.46 1.87 9.22
CA TYR A 56 -3.24 2.39 10.57
C TYR A 56 -2.01 1.68 11.14
N PRO A 57 -0.91 2.41 11.40
CA PRO A 57 0.32 1.83 11.95
C PRO A 57 0.13 1.42 13.42
N TRP A 58 1.22 0.97 14.05
CA TRP A 58 1.24 0.63 15.47
C TRP A 58 0.60 1.74 16.34
N PRO A 59 -0.20 1.38 17.35
CA PRO A 59 -0.49 0.03 17.83
C PRO A 59 -1.70 -0.65 17.19
N LEU A 60 -2.28 -0.07 16.12
CA LEU A 60 -3.54 -0.55 15.56
C LEU A 60 -3.35 -1.74 14.63
N ASP A 61 -2.22 -1.80 13.91
CA ASP A 61 -1.86 -2.85 12.95
C ASP A 61 -3.04 -3.27 12.06
N TYR A 62 -3.68 -2.25 11.48
CA TYR A 62 -5.00 -2.36 10.87
C TYR A 62 -5.01 -1.77 9.47
N ILE A 63 -5.53 -2.52 8.52
CA ILE A 63 -5.68 -2.11 7.13
C ILE A 63 -7.16 -2.10 6.77
N VAL A 64 -7.62 -1.01 6.17
CA VAL A 64 -8.94 -0.88 5.56
C VAL A 64 -8.76 -0.70 4.06
N ILE A 65 -9.37 -1.56 3.25
CA ILE A 65 -9.34 -1.46 1.80
C ILE A 65 -10.76 -1.19 1.30
N ALA A 66 -10.91 -0.29 0.34
CA ALA A 66 -12.19 -0.05 -0.30
C ALA A 66 -12.73 -1.35 -0.93
N PRO A 67 -14.05 -1.60 -0.95
CA PRO A 67 -14.65 -2.79 -1.55
C PRO A 67 -14.64 -2.70 -3.09
N ILE A 68 -13.45 -2.66 -3.67
CA ILE A 68 -13.21 -2.46 -5.09
C ILE A 68 -13.64 -3.72 -5.84
N PRO A 69 -14.49 -3.66 -6.87
CA PRO A 69 -14.95 -4.86 -7.59
C PRO A 69 -13.84 -5.58 -8.37
N ASP A 70 -12.83 -4.83 -8.83
CA ASP A 70 -11.68 -5.36 -9.55
C ASP A 70 -10.71 -6.07 -8.60
N ASP A 71 -10.55 -7.37 -8.81
CA ASP A 71 -9.69 -8.24 -8.01
C ASP A 71 -8.20 -7.96 -8.22
N GLU A 72 -7.80 -7.55 -9.43
CA GLU A 72 -6.42 -7.14 -9.69
C GLU A 72 -6.08 -5.86 -8.91
N TRP A 73 -7.01 -4.91 -8.91
CA TRP A 73 -6.86 -3.68 -8.14
C TRP A 73 -6.85 -3.95 -6.64
N LEU A 74 -7.71 -4.85 -6.15
CA LEU A 74 -7.71 -5.27 -4.75
C LEU A 74 -6.37 -5.92 -4.35
N ARG A 75 -5.81 -6.77 -5.21
CA ARG A 75 -4.48 -7.37 -4.98
C ARG A 75 -3.40 -6.29 -4.85
N GLY A 76 -3.39 -5.32 -5.77
CA GLY A 76 -2.45 -4.22 -5.75
C GLY A 76 -2.58 -3.34 -4.51
N ALA A 77 -3.82 -2.95 -4.16
CA ALA A 77 -4.10 -2.17 -2.95
C ALA A 77 -3.65 -2.93 -1.69
N LEU A 78 -3.94 -4.23 -1.60
CA LEU A 78 -3.54 -5.04 -0.47
C LEU A 78 -2.02 -5.13 -0.33
N ALA A 79 -1.31 -5.34 -1.44
CA ALA A 79 0.15 -5.33 -1.45
C ALA A 79 0.72 -3.97 -1.02
N HIS A 80 0.17 -2.88 -1.56
CA HIS A 80 0.57 -1.52 -1.23
C HIS A 80 0.41 -1.23 0.27
N GLU A 81 -0.78 -1.49 0.84
CA GLU A 81 -1.04 -1.27 2.27
C GLU A 81 -0.22 -2.20 3.17
N LEU A 82 0.03 -3.45 2.76
CA LEU A 82 0.92 -4.34 3.50
C LEU A 82 2.36 -3.82 3.53
N THR A 83 2.84 -3.18 2.45
CA THR A 83 4.16 -2.53 2.47
C THR A 83 4.19 -1.40 3.50
N HIS A 84 3.16 -0.56 3.55
CA HIS A 84 3.05 0.47 4.58
C HIS A 84 3.14 -0.11 5.98
N LEU A 85 2.39 -1.18 6.26
CA LEU A 85 2.40 -1.78 7.58
C LEU A 85 3.73 -2.47 7.93
N ILE A 86 4.32 -3.21 7.00
CA ILE A 86 5.53 -4.02 7.24
C ILE A 86 6.78 -3.14 7.34
N GLU A 87 6.95 -2.20 6.41
CA GLU A 87 8.17 -1.38 6.31
C GLU A 87 8.05 -0.08 7.12
N TYR A 88 6.84 0.44 7.31
CA TYR A 88 6.58 1.75 7.93
C TYR A 88 5.54 1.71 9.05
N GLY A 89 5.11 0.53 9.52
CA GLY A 89 4.09 0.42 10.58
C GLY A 89 4.63 0.51 12.00
N GLY A 90 5.95 0.62 12.19
CA GLY A 90 6.60 0.59 13.50
C GLY A 90 6.40 1.84 14.36
N PRO A 91 6.87 1.81 15.62
CA PRO A 91 6.85 2.98 16.49
C PRO A 91 7.68 4.12 15.88
N GLY A 92 7.09 5.30 15.71
CA GLY A 92 7.79 6.49 15.23
C GLY A 92 7.65 6.78 13.74
N THR A 93 6.86 6.02 12.98
CA THR A 93 6.45 6.33 11.60
C THR A 93 4.98 6.76 11.59
N VAL A 94 4.74 7.99 12.06
CA VAL A 94 3.38 8.53 12.28
C VAL A 94 2.86 9.23 11.03
N PHE A 95 3.76 9.84 10.25
CA PHE A 95 3.39 10.59 9.05
C PHE A 95 3.95 9.91 7.80
N GLY A 96 3.14 9.93 6.74
CA GLY A 96 3.52 9.40 5.43
C GLY A 96 4.54 10.26 4.72
N SER A 97 5.21 9.68 3.73
CA SER A 97 6.15 10.35 2.83
C SER A 97 5.98 9.86 1.39
N LEU A 98 6.47 10.63 0.42
CA LEU A 98 6.48 10.18 -0.98
C LEU A 98 7.39 8.97 -1.19
N GLU A 99 8.46 8.84 -0.41
CA GLU A 99 9.30 7.65 -0.39
C GLU A 99 8.51 6.39 -0.06
N GLN A 100 7.70 6.46 1.02
CA GLN A 100 6.83 5.38 1.46
C GLN A 100 5.79 5.02 0.37
N GLU A 101 5.09 6.02 -0.19
CA GLU A 101 4.11 5.81 -1.27
C GLU A 101 4.74 5.18 -2.52
N ARG A 102 5.92 5.67 -2.91
CA ARG A 102 6.69 5.13 -4.04
C ARG A 102 7.11 3.69 -3.77
N ARG A 103 7.54 3.38 -2.54
CA ARG A 103 7.98 2.03 -2.15
C ARG A 103 6.81 1.04 -2.18
N ALA A 104 5.69 1.39 -1.57
CA ALA A 104 4.47 0.58 -1.58
C ALA A 104 3.94 0.35 -3.01
N THR A 105 3.94 1.39 -3.84
CA THR A 105 3.55 1.31 -5.25
C THR A 105 4.49 0.42 -6.06
N TRP A 106 5.79 0.52 -5.83
CA TRP A 106 6.78 -0.32 -6.50
C TRP A 106 6.63 -1.79 -6.12
N VAL A 107 6.35 -2.10 -4.86
CA VAL A 107 6.08 -3.47 -4.40
C VAL A 107 4.81 -4.03 -5.06
N SER A 108 3.72 -3.26 -5.07
CA SER A 108 2.49 -3.64 -5.77
C SER A 108 2.72 -3.91 -7.26
N ALA A 109 3.45 -3.03 -7.95
CA ALA A 109 3.79 -3.20 -9.37
C ALA A 109 4.67 -4.43 -9.63
N LYS A 110 5.60 -4.73 -8.72
CA LYS A 110 6.41 -5.95 -8.75
C LYS A 110 5.56 -7.20 -8.65
N ILE A 111 4.63 -7.24 -7.69
CA ILE A 111 3.68 -8.35 -7.55
C ILE A 111 2.80 -8.49 -8.80
N TRP A 112 2.35 -7.38 -9.39
CA TRP A 112 1.62 -7.41 -10.66
C TRP A 112 2.47 -8.00 -11.79
N ALA A 113 3.75 -7.62 -11.89
CA ALA A 113 4.65 -8.14 -12.91
C ALA A 113 4.97 -9.64 -12.70
N GLU A 114 5.04 -10.09 -11.46
CA GLU A 114 5.34 -11.48 -11.09
C GLU A 114 4.10 -12.40 -11.14
N TYR A 115 2.89 -11.85 -11.17
CA TYR A 115 1.64 -12.60 -11.19
C TYR A 115 0.95 -12.59 -12.57
N PRO A 116 0.36 -13.71 -13.03
CA PRO A 116 0.45 -15.03 -12.39
C PRO A 116 1.82 -15.67 -12.71
N PRO A 117 2.38 -16.47 -11.79
CA PRO A 117 3.76 -16.96 -11.90
C PRO A 117 3.99 -17.95 -13.05
N ASP A 118 2.91 -18.50 -13.61
CA ASP A 118 2.88 -19.44 -14.72
C ASP A 118 2.61 -18.77 -16.07
N ASP A 119 2.33 -17.45 -16.13
CA ASP A 119 2.21 -16.73 -17.40
C ASP A 119 3.61 -16.53 -18.03
N PRO A 120 3.90 -17.16 -19.18
CA PRO A 120 5.18 -17.04 -19.85
C PRO A 120 5.39 -15.67 -20.52
N THR A 121 4.34 -14.84 -20.60
CA THR A 121 4.41 -13.53 -21.24
C THR A 121 5.29 -12.60 -20.40
N PRO A 122 6.39 -12.04 -20.95
CA PRO A 122 7.19 -11.04 -20.24
C PRO A 122 6.30 -9.87 -19.78
N PRO A 123 6.47 -9.34 -18.56
CA PRO A 123 5.58 -8.30 -18.04
C PRO A 123 5.45 -7.08 -18.96
N GLN A 124 6.54 -6.68 -19.62
CA GLN A 124 6.58 -5.54 -20.55
C GLN A 124 5.71 -5.73 -21.80
N GLN A 125 5.34 -6.97 -22.13
CA GLN A 125 4.49 -7.31 -23.28
C GLN A 125 3.02 -7.47 -22.89
N ARG A 126 2.70 -7.46 -21.59
CA ARG A 126 1.32 -7.58 -21.11
C ARG A 126 0.54 -6.27 -21.38
N PRO A 127 -0.75 -6.36 -21.77
CA PRO A 127 -1.59 -5.17 -21.94
C PRO A 127 -1.64 -4.31 -20.67
N GLY A 128 -1.51 -3.00 -20.82
CA GLY A 128 -1.55 -2.07 -19.69
C GLY A 128 -0.30 -2.08 -18.80
N TYR A 129 0.80 -2.70 -19.24
CA TYR A 129 2.04 -2.77 -18.44
C TYR A 129 2.47 -1.41 -17.95
N PHE A 130 2.49 -0.38 -18.81
CA PHE A 130 2.95 0.94 -18.41
C PHE A 130 2.09 1.52 -17.27
N GLU A 131 0.77 1.44 -17.39
CA GLU A 131 -0.21 1.96 -16.43
C GLU A 131 -0.20 1.18 -15.11
N LYS A 132 0.06 -0.13 -15.16
CA LYS A 132 0.00 -1.02 -14.00
C LYS A 132 1.34 -1.16 -13.27
N ALA A 133 2.46 -1.09 -13.99
CA ALA A 133 3.78 -1.39 -13.44
C ALA A 133 4.92 -0.53 -14.04
N GLY A 134 4.98 -0.34 -15.35
CA GLY A 134 6.12 0.30 -16.03
C GLY A 134 6.38 1.74 -15.58
N TRP A 135 5.34 2.51 -15.27
CA TRP A 135 5.50 3.89 -14.79
C TRP A 135 6.26 4.00 -13.46
N VAL A 136 6.32 2.91 -12.67
CA VAL A 136 7.04 2.87 -11.38
C VAL A 136 8.27 1.96 -11.42
N LEU A 137 8.24 0.86 -12.18
CA LEU A 137 9.35 -0.08 -12.28
C LEU A 137 10.47 0.41 -13.20
N ASP A 138 10.13 1.13 -14.27
CA ASP A 138 11.09 1.54 -15.30
C ASP A 138 11.53 3.01 -15.14
N GLN A 139 11.07 3.68 -14.09
CA GLN A 139 11.38 5.09 -13.84
C GLN A 139 12.31 5.25 -12.63
N PRO A 140 13.22 6.25 -12.65
CA PRO A 140 14.02 6.60 -11.48
C PRO A 140 13.15 6.94 -10.27
N PRO A 141 13.56 6.59 -9.03
CA PRO A 141 12.76 6.83 -7.83
C PRO A 141 12.25 8.27 -7.68
N ASP A 142 13.09 9.25 -7.98
CA ASP A 142 12.78 10.68 -7.85
C ASP A 142 11.68 11.09 -8.82
N LYS A 143 11.70 10.55 -10.04
CA LYS A 143 10.67 10.81 -11.05
C LYS A 143 9.33 10.22 -10.62
N VAL A 144 9.33 9.02 -10.04
CA VAL A 144 8.12 8.39 -9.51
C VAL A 144 7.54 9.21 -8.34
N ARG A 145 8.38 9.67 -7.40
CA ARG A 145 7.93 10.54 -6.30
C ARG A 145 7.32 11.84 -6.82
N GLN A 146 7.92 12.44 -7.86
CA GLN A 146 7.38 13.63 -8.50
C GLN A 146 6.02 13.36 -9.17
N ILE A 147 5.88 12.24 -9.89
CA ILE A 147 4.58 11.82 -10.47
C ILE A 147 3.51 11.69 -9.38
N ILE A 148 3.82 11.00 -8.27
CA ILE A 148 2.88 10.84 -7.15
C ILE A 148 2.47 12.22 -6.61
N ARG A 149 3.45 13.09 -6.33
CA ARG A 149 3.22 14.44 -5.83
C ARG A 149 2.28 15.26 -6.72
N ASP A 150 2.47 15.17 -8.04
CA ASP A 150 1.77 16.04 -8.98
C ASP A 150 0.39 15.50 -9.39
N THR A 151 0.19 14.18 -9.36
CA THR A 151 -0.98 13.54 -9.98
C THR A 151 -1.95 12.91 -9.00
N TRP A 152 -1.53 12.57 -7.77
CA TRP A 152 -2.40 11.85 -6.83
C TRP A 152 -3.26 12.77 -5.96
N GLY A 153 -3.15 14.08 -6.14
CA GLY A 153 -4.00 15.09 -5.51
C GLY A 153 -3.27 15.96 -4.47
N ASP A 154 -3.99 16.95 -3.94
CA ASP A 154 -3.37 18.01 -3.13
C ASP A 154 -2.77 17.55 -1.80
N PHE A 155 -3.28 16.44 -1.24
CA PHE A 155 -2.68 15.85 -0.04
C PHE A 155 -1.21 15.45 -0.27
N TYR A 156 -0.91 14.81 -1.40
CA TYR A 156 0.43 14.32 -1.73
C TYR A 156 1.43 15.45 -1.98
N LYS A 157 0.96 16.66 -2.33
CA LYS A 157 1.79 17.87 -2.39
C LYS A 157 2.32 18.31 -1.03
N THR A 158 1.65 17.92 0.06
CA THR A 158 2.06 18.26 1.43
C THR A 158 2.98 17.24 2.07
N LEU A 159 3.17 16.07 1.44
CA LEU A 159 4.01 15.02 1.99
C LEU A 159 5.50 15.37 1.89
N PRO A 160 6.28 15.10 2.94
CA PRO A 160 7.73 15.13 2.86
C PRO A 160 8.19 14.13 1.79
N GLU A 161 9.29 14.48 1.12
CA GLU A 161 9.79 13.62 0.04
C GLU A 161 10.37 12.31 0.57
N LEU A 162 11.10 12.38 1.67
CA LEU A 162 11.74 11.24 2.35
C LEU A 162 11.05 10.96 3.67
N GLN A 163 11.13 9.71 4.13
CA GLN A 163 10.56 9.34 5.41
C GLN A 163 11.26 10.12 6.53
N PRO A 164 10.51 10.85 7.39
CA PRO A 164 11.12 11.53 8.52
C PRO A 164 11.71 10.49 9.49
N GLY A 165 12.81 10.86 10.15
CA GLY A 165 13.44 9.97 11.13
C GLY A 165 12.53 9.68 12.33
N HIS A 166 12.91 8.69 13.13
CA HIS A 166 12.08 8.11 14.18
C HIS A 166 11.85 9.04 15.40
N TRP A 167 12.55 10.17 15.47
CA TRP A 167 12.42 11.08 16.61
C TRP A 167 11.11 11.87 16.54
N PRO A 168 10.38 12.04 17.67
CA PRO A 168 9.09 12.72 17.67
C PRO A 168 9.10 14.12 17.04
N TRP A 169 10.18 14.89 17.23
CA TRP A 169 10.29 16.23 16.64
C TRP A 169 10.47 16.21 15.11
N GLN A 170 11.11 15.17 14.56
CA GLN A 170 11.24 14.99 13.10
C GLN A 170 9.88 14.66 12.48
N GLN A 171 9.15 13.75 13.14
CA GLN A 171 7.78 13.39 12.75
C GLN A 171 6.87 14.62 12.81
N LEU A 172 6.87 15.38 13.91
CA LEU A 172 6.03 16.58 14.03
C LEU A 172 6.39 17.66 13.00
N ALA A 173 7.68 17.92 12.78
CA ALA A 173 8.12 18.92 11.79
C ALA A 173 7.66 18.55 10.37
N ALA A 174 7.77 17.28 10.00
CA ALA A 174 7.37 16.79 8.68
C ALA A 174 5.86 16.55 8.54
N GLY A 175 5.17 16.27 9.64
CA GLY A 175 3.73 16.05 9.71
C GLY A 175 2.90 17.32 9.82
N TRP A 176 3.50 18.45 10.23
CA TRP A 176 2.79 19.71 10.41
C TRP A 176 2.02 20.18 9.15
N PRO A 177 2.59 20.13 7.94
CA PRO A 177 1.84 20.46 6.72
C PRO A 177 0.63 19.56 6.49
N GLN A 178 0.74 18.26 6.82
CA GLN A 178 -0.34 17.28 6.69
C GLN A 178 -1.47 17.56 7.69
N ILE A 179 -1.11 17.91 8.94
CA ILE A 179 -2.06 18.34 9.97
C ILE A 179 -2.81 19.60 9.51
N VAL A 180 -2.07 20.61 9.03
CA VAL A 180 -2.68 21.86 8.53
C VAL A 180 -3.61 21.60 7.34
N PHE A 181 -3.23 20.70 6.44
CA PHE A 181 -4.09 20.32 5.31
C PHE A 181 -5.37 19.63 5.78
N ALA A 182 -5.29 18.68 6.70
CA ALA A 182 -6.45 18.01 7.28
C ALA A 182 -7.37 19.00 8.01
N ILE A 183 -6.81 19.94 8.79
CA ILE A 183 -7.59 21.00 9.45
C ILE A 183 -8.28 21.89 8.42
N ARG A 184 -7.59 22.29 7.33
CA ARG A 184 -8.21 23.09 6.26
C ARG A 184 -9.38 22.38 5.61
N LEU A 185 -9.25 21.08 5.32
CA LEU A 185 -10.35 20.26 4.79
C LEU A 185 -11.55 20.20 5.75
N LEU A 186 -11.30 20.17 7.07
CA LEU A 186 -12.36 20.17 8.08
C LEU A 186 -13.03 21.53 8.23
N LEU A 187 -12.28 22.63 8.06
CA LEU A 187 -12.77 24.01 8.25
C LEU A 187 -13.36 24.65 6.97
N HIS A 188 -13.06 24.11 5.79
CA HIS A 188 -13.63 24.57 4.51
C HIS A 188 -14.71 23.59 3.99
N ARG A 189 -15.36 22.89 4.91
CA ARG A 189 -16.72 22.37 4.75
C ARG A 189 -17.70 23.35 5.36
#